data_AF-A0A0G0L897-F1
#
_entry.id   AF-A0A0G0L897-F1
#
_cell.length_a   1.000
_cell.length_b   1.000
_cell.length_c   1.000
_cell.angle_alpha   90.00
_cell.angle_beta   90.00
_cell.angle_gamma   90.00
#
_symmetry.space_group_name_H-M   'P 1'
#
loop_
_entity.id
_entity.type
_entity.pdbx_description
1 polymer ?
#
loop_
_entity_poly.entity_id
_entity_poly.type
_entity_poly.pdbx_seq_one_letter_code
_entity_poly.pdbx_strand_id
1 'polypeptide(L)' 'MPVSFKKNVDLAVKQGNYASVSEFFRDAVRALEEEQLYQSVMRSRKDVAEGKFKKLRSLKDLM' A
#
# COMPACT_ATOMS: atom_id res chain seq x y z
N MET A 1 3.28 7.07 -22.53
CA MET A 1 4.15 7.78 -21.57
C MET A 1 4.87 8.92 -22.30
N PRO A 2 4.82 10.17 -21.83
CA PRO A 2 5.58 11.27 -22.44
C PRO A 2 7.08 10.94 -22.52
N VAL A 3 7.77 11.40 -23.56
CA VAL A 3 9.19 11.04 -23.82
C VAL A 3 10.12 11.46 -22.68
N SER A 4 9.89 12.64 -22.11
CA SER A 4 10.62 13.13 -20.93
C SER A 4 10.41 12.22 -19.72
N PHE A 5 9.19 11.74 -19.49
CA PHE A 5 8.87 10.85 -18.39
C PHE A 5 9.46 9.45 -18.60
N LYS A 6 9.50 8.94 -19.84
CA LYS A 6 10.14 7.67 -20.16
C LYS A 6 11.63 7.64 -19.81
N LYS A 7 12.38 8.72 -20.11
CA LYS A 7 13.79 8.81 -19.74
C LYS A 7 14.01 8.71 -18.23
N ASN A 8 13.12 9.33 -17.45
CA ASN A 8 13.19 9.26 -15.98
C ASN A 8 12.89 7.85 -15.47
N VAL A 9 11.89 7.18 -16.04
CA VAL A 9 11.56 5.78 -15.71
C VAL A 9 12.72 4.85 -16.07
N ASP A 10 13.30 4.99 -17.26
CA ASP A 10 14.45 4.17 -17.70
C ASP A 10 15.68 4.38 -16.78
N LEU A 11 15.90 5.62 -16.31
CA LEU A 11 16.95 5.92 -15.34
C LEU A 11 16.68 5.26 -13.98
N ALA A 12 15.44 5.37 -13.48
CA ALA A 12 15.03 4.77 -12.21
C ALA A 12 15.13 3.23 -12.24
N VAL A 13 14.73 2.61 -13.36
CA VAL A 13 14.88 1.16 -13.60
C VAL A 13 16.35 0.74 -13.48
N LYS A 14 17.26 1.47 -14.13
CA LYS A 14 18.71 1.19 -14.06
C LYS A 14 19.28 1.41 -12.66
N GLN A 15 18.94 2.52 -12.01
CA GLN A 15 19.45 2.85 -10.67
C GLN A 15 18.95 1.87 -9.61
N GLY A 16 17.70 1.43 -9.72
CA GLY A 16 17.11 0.41 -8.85
C GLY A 16 17.44 -1.03 -9.23
N ASN A 17 18.25 -1.25 -10.27
CA ASN A 17 18.61 -2.57 -10.79
C ASN A 17 17.42 -3.48 -11.13
N TYR A 18 16.34 -2.91 -11.65
CA TYR A 18 15.18 -3.67 -12.11
C TYR A 18 15.45 -4.31 -13.47
N ALA A 19 14.98 -5.55 -13.67
CA ALA A 19 15.09 -6.27 -14.93
C ALA A 19 14.17 -5.70 -16.02
N SER A 20 13.10 -4.98 -15.64
CA SER A 20 12.19 -4.34 -16.59
C SER A 20 11.42 -3.16 -15.98
N VAL A 21 10.87 -2.32 -16.85
CA VAL A 21 9.93 -1.26 -16.48
C VAL A 21 8.69 -1.82 -15.75
N SER A 22 8.18 -2.98 -16.17
CA SER A 22 7.04 -3.64 -15.53
C SER A 22 7.35 -4.14 -14.12
N GLU A 23 8.58 -4.59 -13.87
CA GLU A 23 9.02 -4.94 -12.52
C GLU A 23 9.10 -3.73 -11.61
N PHE A 24 9.72 -2.64 -12.09
CA PHE A 24 9.76 -1.36 -11.38
C PHE A 24 8.36 -0.87 -10.98
N PHE A 25 7.41 -0.88 -11.92
CA PHE A 25 6.04 -0.47 -11.58
C PHE A 25 5.33 -1.45 -10.63
N ARG A 26 5.56 -2.76 -10.73
CA ARG A 26 5.01 -3.72 -9.77
C ARG A 26 5.51 -3.46 -8.36
N ASP A 27 6.78 -3.10 -8.22
CA ASP A 27 7.33 -2.76 -6.91
C ASP A 27 6.77 -1.44 -6.37
N ALA A 28 6.67 -0.41 -7.22
CA ALA A 28 6.06 0.87 -6.84
C ALA A 28 4.58 0.71 -6.41
N VAL A 29 3.81 -0.13 -7.10
CA VAL A 29 2.43 -0.44 -6.72
C VAL A 29 2.38 -1.18 -5.39
N ARG A 30 3.24 -2.17 -5.19
CA ARG A 30 3.32 -2.91 -3.92
C ARG A 30 3.64 -1.98 -2.75
N ALA A 31 4.62 -1.11 -2.89
CA ALA A 31 4.98 -0.15 -1.84
C ALA A 31 3.79 0.77 -1.49
N LEU A 32 3.01 1.20 -2.48
CA LEU A 32 1.82 2.00 -2.26
C LEU A 32 0.73 1.20 -1.51
N GLU A 33 0.48 -0.05 -1.91
CA GLU A 33 -0.49 -0.93 -1.26
C GLU A 33 -0.09 -1.25 0.19
N GLU A 34 1.20 -1.48 0.45
CA GLU A 34 1.75 -1.73 1.78
C GLU A 34 1.58 -0.52 2.71
N GLU A 35 1.86 0.70 2.22
CA GLU A 35 1.64 1.92 2.98
C GLU A 35 0.15 2.11 3.31
N GLN A 36 -0.73 1.89 2.34
CA GLN A 36 -2.19 1.96 2.57
C GLN A 36 -2.66 0.95 3.61
N LEU A 37 -2.16 -0.29 3.53
CA LEU A 37 -2.45 -1.34 4.50
C LEU A 37 -1.96 -0.93 5.89
N TYR A 38 -0.72 -0.46 6.01
CA TYR A 38 -0.15 0.01 7.27
C TYR A 38 -1.00 1.13 7.90
N GLN A 39 -1.36 2.15 7.11
CA GLN A 39 -2.20 3.25 7.59
C GLN A 39 -3.60 2.78 8.00
N SER A 40 -4.19 1.82 7.28
CA SER A 40 -5.49 1.24 7.63
C SER A 40 -5.45 0.53 8.99
N VAL A 41 -4.38 -0.23 9.26
CA VAL A 41 -4.18 -0.93 10.53
C VAL A 41 -3.95 0.06 11.66
N MET A 42 -3.13 1.07 11.45
CA MET A 42 -2.85 2.09 12.46
C MET A 42 -4.10 2.90 12.80
N ARG A 43 -4.92 3.25 11.80
CA ARG A 43 -6.22 3.88 12.03
C ARG A 43 -7.16 2.98 12.83
N SER A 44 -7.27 1.70 12.46
CA SER A 44 -8.08 0.74 13.20
C SER A 44 -7.64 0.61 14.67
N ARG A 45 -6.33 0.56 14.94
CA ARG A 45 -5.79 0.54 16.31
C ARG A 45 -6.17 1.79 17.10
N LYS A 46 -6.08 2.96 16.47
CA LYS A 46 -6.48 4.23 17.07
C LYS A 46 -7.97 4.25 17.39
N ASP A 47 -8.82 3.81 16.47
CA ASP A 47 -10.26 3.72 16.67
C ASP A 47 -10.61 2.82 17.86
N VAL A 48 -9.97 1.65 17.99
CA VAL A 48 -10.15 0.77 19.15
C VAL A 48 -9.73 1.45 20.46
N ALA A 49 -8.57 2.14 20.48
CA ALA A 49 -8.09 2.85 21.66
C ALA A 49 -9.00 4.02 22.07
N GLU A 50 -9.65 4.69 21.11
CA GLU A 50 -10.63 5.75 21.33
C GLU A 50 -12.03 5.22 21.68
N GLY A 51 -12.22 3.89 21.76
CA GLY A 51 -13.51 3.27 22.07
C GLY A 51 -14.45 3.15 20.87
N LYS A 52 -14.00 3.45 19.65
CA LYS A 52 -14.74 3.32 18.39
C LYS A 52 -14.71 1.89 17.87
N PHE A 53 -15.29 0.97 18.63
CA PHE A 53 -15.41 -0.44 18.25
C PHE A 53 -16.78 -1.00 18.58
N LYS A 54 -17.18 -2.06 17.88
CA LYS A 54 -18.43 -2.79 18.18
C LYS A 54 -18.12 -3.92 19.17
N LYS A 55 -18.68 -3.84 20.38
CA LYS A 55 -18.64 -4.96 21.33
C LYS A 55 -19.69 -5.99 20.93
N LEU A 56 -19.24 -7.18 20.53
CA LEU A 56 -20.10 -8.32 20.23
C LEU A 56 -20.43 -9.05 21.53
N ARG A 57 -21.69 -9.48 21.71
CA ARG A 57 -22.12 -10.25 22.89
C ARG A 57 -21.99 -11.75 22.66
N SER A 58 -22.01 -12.17 21.40
CA SER A 58 -21.84 -13.56 20.98
C SER A 58 -21.30 -13.65 19.55
N LEU A 59 -20.86 -14.83 19.14
CA LEU A 59 -20.45 -15.11 17.75
C LEU A 59 -21.58 -14.85 16.74
N LYS A 60 -22.85 -14.98 17.15
CA LYS A 60 -24.01 -14.65 16.31
C LYS A 60 -24.04 -13.17 15.89
N ASP A 61 -23.45 -12.27 16.68
CA ASP A 61 -23.41 -10.84 16.37
C ASP A 61 -22.31 -10.47 15.35
N LEU A 62 -21.43 -11.41 15.01
CA LEU A 62 -20.32 -11.26 14.05
C LEU A 62 -20.74 -11.52 12.60
N MET A 63 -21.71 -12.43 12.40
CA MET A 63 -22.18 -12.88 11.09
C MET A 63 -23.25 -11.95 10.52
#